data_AF-A0A2V9WU84-F1
#
_entry.id   AF-A0A2V9WU84-F1
#
_cell.length_a   1.000
_cell.length_b   1.000
_cell.length_c   1.000
_cell.angle_alpha   90.00
_cell.angle_beta   90.00
_cell.angle_gamma   90.00
#
_symmetry.space_group_name_H-M   'P 1'
#
loop_
_entity.id
_entity.type
_entity.pdbx_description
1 polymer ?
#
loop_
_entity_poly.entity_id
_entity_poly.type
_entity_poly.pdbx_seq_one_letter_code
_entity_poly.pdbx_strand_id
1 'polypeptide(L)'
;MDSPLTLRLDPKTRQRIARIARRRQVSISEVIRQAIEAWAEQQEPIAAPYEAMADLIGVVHGGMRGCSTDTGLRFSECCRASPARCAS
;
A
#
# COMPACT_ATOMS: atom_id res chain seq x y z
N MET A 1 7.44 -17.97 24.38
CA MET A 1 8.76 -18.62 24.27
C MET A 1 8.80 -19.24 22.90
N ASP A 2 9.40 -18.55 21.92
CA ASP A 2 9.44 -19.07 20.56
C ASP A 2 10.27 -20.36 20.51
N SER A 3 9.64 -21.44 20.07
CA SER A 3 10.33 -22.72 19.89
C SER A 3 11.42 -22.57 18.83
N PRO A 4 12.61 -23.18 19.03
CA PRO A 4 13.67 -23.14 18.04
C PRO A 4 13.23 -23.84 16.76
N LEU A 5 13.16 -23.08 15.66
CA LEU A 5 12.85 -23.60 14.33
C LEU A 5 14.11 -24.20 13.69
N THR A 6 14.05 -25.47 13.29
CA THR A 6 15.13 -26.13 12.54
C THR A 6 14.80 -26.14 11.05
N LEU A 7 15.62 -25.46 10.25
CA LEU A 7 15.45 -25.37 8.79
C LEU A 7 16.48 -26.24 8.06
N ARG A 8 16.01 -27.09 7.15
CA ARG A 8 16.87 -27.81 6.21
C ARG A 8 17.10 -26.94 4.98
N LEU A 9 18.37 -26.65 4.71
CA LEU A 9 18.78 -25.79 3.60
C LEU A 9 19.79 -26.52 2.72
N ASP A 10 19.74 -26.25 1.42
CA ASP A 10 20.76 -26.72 0.49
C ASP A 10 22.16 -26.20 0.89
N PRO A 11 23.23 -26.99 0.68
CA PRO A 11 24.59 -26.58 1.01
C PRO A 11 24.99 -25.24 0.38
N LYS A 12 24.53 -24.99 -0.86
CA LYS A 12 24.78 -23.73 -1.59
C LYS A 12 24.14 -22.53 -0.89
N THR A 13 22.90 -22.67 -0.44
CA THR A 13 22.15 -21.64 0.28
C THR A 13 22.79 -21.36 1.63
N ARG A 14 23.19 -22.41 2.35
CA ARG A 14 23.91 -22.28 3.63
C ARG A 14 25.23 -21.51 3.48
N GLN A 15 26.01 -21.78 2.44
CA GLN A 15 27.23 -21.01 2.15
C GLN A 15 26.94 -19.53 1.82
N ARG A 16 25.88 -19.25 1.06
CA ARG A 16 25.48 -17.86 0.75
C ARG A 16 25.12 -17.11 2.02
N ILE A 17 24.31 -17.69 2.90
CA ILE A 17 23.92 -17.07 4.17
C ILE A 17 25.15 -16.82 5.04
N ALA A 18 26.05 -17.80 5.17
CA ALA A 18 27.28 -17.63 5.94
C ALA A 18 28.17 -16.50 5.40
N ARG A 19 28.26 -16.34 4.07
CA ARG A 19 29.00 -15.24 3.44
C ARG A 19 28.36 -13.88 3.72
N ILE A 20 27.04 -13.79 3.71
CA ILE A 20 26.30 -12.55 4.02
C ILE A 20 26.49 -12.18 5.50
N ALA A 21 26.31 -13.16 6.39
CA ALA A 21 26.52 -12.99 7.82
C ALA A 21 27.92 -12.44 8.13
N ARG A 22 28.96 -13.02 7.52
CA ARG A 22 30.35 -12.52 7.66
C ARG A 22 30.53 -11.10 7.16
N ARG A 23 29.99 -10.77 5.97
CA ARG A 23 30.14 -9.44 5.37
C ARG A 23 29.43 -8.35 6.17
N ARG A 24 28.29 -8.67 6.77
CA ARG A 24 27.47 -7.74 7.56
C ARG A 24 27.79 -7.77 9.05
N GLN A 25 28.70 -8.65 9.49
CA GLN A 25 29.03 -8.88 10.91
C GLN A 25 27.81 -9.18 11.80
N VAL A 26 26.84 -9.91 11.27
CA VAL A 26 25.62 -10.33 11.99
C VAL A 26 25.54 -11.85 12.09
N SER A 27 24.71 -12.34 13.02
CA SER A 27 24.49 -13.77 13.19
C SER A 27 23.73 -14.37 12.00
N ILE A 28 23.87 -15.69 11.79
CA ILE A 28 23.13 -16.41 10.74
C ILE A 28 21.61 -16.30 10.96
N SER A 29 21.17 -16.42 12.23
CA SER A 29 19.75 -16.29 12.59
C SER A 29 19.22 -14.89 12.27
N GLU A 30 20.04 -13.85 12.45
CA GLU A 30 19.69 -12.48 12.08
C GLU A 30 19.46 -12.33 10.57
N VAL A 31 20.37 -12.89 9.77
CA VAL A 31 20.22 -12.86 8.30
C VAL A 31 18.94 -13.57 7.87
N ILE A 32 18.61 -14.70 8.51
CA ILE A 32 17.38 -15.44 8.21
C ILE A 32 16.15 -14.63 8.61
N ARG A 33 16.16 -13.97 9.78
CA ARG A 33 15.05 -13.12 10.23
C ARG A 33 14.79 -11.99 9.24
N GLN A 34 15.82 -11.24 8.88
CA GLN A 34 15.71 -10.14 7.92
C GLN A 34 15.23 -10.62 6.54
N ALA A 35 15.65 -11.82 6.12
CA ALA A 35 15.18 -12.39 4.86
C ALA A 35 13.70 -12.76 4.89
N ILE A 36 13.20 -13.28 6.02
CA ILE A 36 11.78 -13.60 6.19
C ILE A 36 10.95 -12.32 6.26
N GLU A 37 11.40 -11.32 7.01
CA GLU A 37 10.74 -10.03 7.15
C GLU A 37 10.59 -9.32 5.80
N ALA A 38 11.69 -9.18 5.05
CA ALA A 38 11.66 -8.59 3.71
C ALA A 38 10.81 -9.40 2.71
N TRP A 39 10.70 -10.71 2.89
CA TRP A 39 9.84 -11.55 2.06
C TRP A 39 8.36 -11.43 2.43
N ALA A 40 8.05 -11.25 3.72
CA ALA A 40 6.70 -11.01 4.22
C ALA A 40 6.17 -9.65 3.74
N GLU A 41 6.97 -8.59 3.86
CA GLU A 41 6.63 -7.25 3.36
C GLU A 41 6.32 -7.24 1.86
N GLN A 42 6.99 -8.09 1.07
CA GLN A 42 6.72 -8.23 -0.36
C GLN A 42 5.43 -8.99 -0.68
N GLN A 43 4.94 -9.82 0.25
CA GLN A 43 3.73 -10.62 0.07
C GLN A 43 2.49 -10.00 0.67
N GLU A 44 2.65 -9.10 1.63
CA GLU A 44 1.53 -8.31 2.07
C GLU A 44 1.03 -7.48 0.88
N PRO A 45 -0.22 -7.71 0.44
CA PRO A 45 -0.78 -6.85 -0.59
C PRO A 45 -0.76 -5.44 0.00
N ILE A 46 -0.10 -4.52 -0.71
CA ILE A 46 -0.32 -3.09 -0.53
C ILE A 46 -1.83 -2.95 -0.38
N ALA A 47 -2.28 -2.49 0.79
CA ALA A 47 -3.69 -2.42 1.15
C ALA A 47 -4.47 -1.98 -0.08
N ALA A 48 -5.54 -2.72 -0.43
CA ALA A 48 -6.25 -2.57 -1.71
C ALA A 48 -6.32 -1.09 -2.09
N PRO A 49 -6.13 -0.68 -3.36
CA PRO A 49 -5.93 0.74 -3.72
C PRO A 49 -6.90 1.72 -3.05
N TYR A 50 -8.12 1.27 -2.76
CA TYR A 50 -9.10 1.97 -1.92
C TYR A 50 -8.63 2.25 -0.47
N GLU A 51 -8.12 1.26 0.26
CA GLU A 51 -7.59 1.40 1.63
C GLU A 51 -6.31 2.26 1.68
N ALA A 52 -5.40 2.10 0.71
CA ALA A 52 -4.21 2.94 0.62
C ALA A 52 -4.53 4.43 0.36
N MET A 53 -5.71 4.72 -0.23
CA MET A 53 -6.20 6.08 -0.47
C MET A 53 -7.36 6.49 0.45
N ALA A 54 -7.77 5.68 1.42
CA ALA A 54 -8.93 5.96 2.26
C ALA A 54 -8.76 7.27 3.06
N ASP A 55 -7.55 7.53 3.56
CA ASP A 55 -7.20 8.77 4.26
C ASP A 55 -7.24 10.01 3.34
N LEU A 56 -7.07 9.82 2.03
CA LEU A 56 -7.16 10.88 1.02
C LEU A 56 -8.60 11.13 0.56
N ILE A 57 -9.46 10.11 0.63
CA ILE A 57 -10.88 10.19 0.24
C ILE A 57 -11.72 10.88 1.35
N GLY A 58 -11.19 11.00 2.56
CA GLY A 58 -11.88 11.60 3.71
C GLY A 58 -11.63 13.10 3.96
N VAL A 59 -10.71 13.77 3.27
CA VAL A 59 -10.39 15.19 3.54
C VAL A 59 -10.85 16.09 2.41
N VAL A 60 -12.16 16.37 2.40
CA VAL A 60 -12.67 17.67 1.94
C VAL A 60 -13.33 18.36 3.13
N HIS A 61 -12.53 18.69 4.15
CA HIS A 61 -12.91 19.67 5.17
C HIS A 61 -12.83 21.10 4.60
N GLY A 62 -13.64 21.35 3.56
CA GLY A 62 -13.71 22.65 2.88
C GLY A 62 -14.92 22.81 1.95
N GLY A 63 -15.86 21.86 1.93
CA GLY A 63 -17.12 22.01 1.20
C GLY A 63 -18.24 22.43 2.15
N MET A 64 -18.86 23.58 1.89
CA MET A 64 -20.08 24.03 2.55
C MET A 64 -21.11 22.87 2.61
N ARG A 65 -21.73 22.61 3.77
CA ARG A 65 -22.83 21.63 3.88
C ARG A 65 -23.87 21.94 2.80
N GLY A 66 -24.16 20.96 1.93
CA GLY A 66 -25.21 21.08 0.90
C GLY A 66 -24.74 21.35 -0.53
N CYS A 67 -23.43 21.33 -0.83
CA CYS A 67 -22.96 21.55 -2.22
C CYS A 67 -23.36 20.45 -3.22
N SER A 68 -23.81 19.27 -2.78
CA SER A 68 -24.29 18.19 -3.67
C SER A 68 -25.80 18.10 -3.82
N THR A 69 -26.57 18.86 -3.03
CA THR A 69 -28.03 18.63 -2.89
C THR A 69 -28.85 19.23 -4.03
N ASP A 70 -28.26 20.10 -4.86
CA ASP A 70 -28.91 20.72 -6.01
C ASP A 70 -28.03 20.74 -7.27
N THR A 71 -26.98 19.92 -7.32
CA THR A 71 -26.05 19.92 -8.46
C THR A 71 -26.76 19.62 -9.77
N GLY A 72 -27.75 18.72 -9.76
CA GLY A 72 -28.57 18.41 -10.94
C GLY A 72 -29.45 19.57 -11.40
N LEU A 73 -30.06 20.30 -10.45
CA LEU A 73 -30.89 21.47 -10.75
C LEU A 73 -30.05 22.61 -11.31
N ARG A 74 -28.93 22.95 -10.65
CA ARG A 74 -28.00 24.00 -11.11
C ARG A 74 -27.33 23.66 -12.44
N PHE A 75 -27.00 22.37 -12.67
CA PHE A 75 -26.49 21.91 -13.96
C PHE A 75 -27.53 22.07 -15.06
N SER A 76 -28.79 21.72 -14.78
CA SER A 76 -29.89 21.87 -15.75
C SER A 76 -30.19 23.34 -16.08
N GLU A 77 -30.10 24.24 -15.10
CA GLU A 77 -30.24 25.69 -15.31
C GLU A 77 -29.09 26.26 -16.14
N CYS A 78 -27.85 25.84 -15.87
CA CYS A 78 -26.67 26.26 -16.62
C CYS A 78 -26.74 25.80 -18.09
N CYS A 79 -27.14 24.55 -18.34
CA CYS A 79 -27.35 24.05 -19.70
C CYS A 79 -28.50 24.77 -20.42
N ARG A 80 -29.55 25.19 -19.69
CA ARG A 80 -30.67 25.94 -20.26
C ARG A 80 -30.29 27.39 -20.59
N ALA A 81 -29.42 28.00 -19.80
CA ALA A 81 -28.91 29.36 -20.03
C ALA A 81 -27.84 29.44 -21.14
N SER A 82 -27.11 28.35 -21.39
CA SER A 82 -26.06 28.30 -22.43
C SER A 82 -25.95 26.91 -23.06
N PRO A 83 -26.84 26.55 -24.02
CA PRO A 83 -26.90 25.21 -24.61
C PRO A 83 -25.63 24.77 -25.34
N ALA A 84 -24.78 25.70 -25.77
CA ALA A 84 -23.52 25.42 -26.46
C ALA A 84 -22.42 24.79 -25.58
N ARG A 85 -22.57 24.77 -24.24
CA ARG A 85 -21.56 24.21 -23.32
C ARG A 85 -21.84 22.77 -22.87
N CYS A 86 -23.03 22.23 -23.15
CA CYS A 86 -23.42 20.90 -22.67
C CYS A 86 -23.32 19.81 -23.74
N ALA A 87 -22.75 20.13 -24.91
CA ALA A 87 -22.44 19.18 -25.98
C ALA A 87 -20.92 19.02 -26.13
N SER A 88 -20.28 18.37 -25.17
CA SER A 88 -18.92 17.83 -25.28
C SER A 88 -18.79 16.59 -24.40
#